data_AF-A0A7C3JM06-F1
#
_entry.id   AF-A0A7C3JM06-F1
#
_cell.length_a   1.000
_cell.length_b   1.000
_cell.length_c   1.000
_cell.angle_alpha   90.00
_cell.angle_beta   90.00
_cell.angle_gamma   90.00
#
_symmetry.space_group_name_H-M   'P 1'
#
loop_
_entity.id
_entity.type
_entity.pdbx_description
1 polymer ?
#
loop_
_entity_poly.entity_id
_entity_poly.type
_entity_poly.pdbx_seq_one_letter_code
_entity_poly.pdbx_strand_id
1 'polypeptide(L)'
;MPYIPYVDPEKVADPEIKAYLERARREGTPRPESQAVRAHVPNVIRAFSEAWELTFRQGVVDHALKELCRVYVSKSIQCEY
;
A
#
# COMPACT_ATOMS: atom_id res chain seq x y z
N MET A 1 10.64 8.55 -16.96
CA MET A 1 10.02 8.57 -15.61
C MET A 1 11.13 8.40 -14.59
N PRO A 2 11.21 9.22 -13.52
CA PRO A 2 12.22 9.03 -12.49
C PRO A 2 11.98 7.69 -11.78
N TYR A 3 13.05 6.91 -11.59
CA TYR A 3 13.02 5.62 -10.90
C TYR A 3 13.36 5.85 -9.42
N ILE A 4 12.50 5.37 -8.52
CA ILE A 4 12.79 5.31 -7.09
C ILE A 4 13.14 3.84 -6.77
N PRO A 5 14.34 3.55 -6.23
CA PRO A 5 14.71 2.18 -5.87
C PRO A 5 13.77 1.65 -4.79
N TYR A 6 13.67 0.34 -4.63
CA TYR A 6 12.92 -0.26 -3.52
C TYR A 6 13.81 -0.37 -2.29
N VAL A 7 13.25 -0.14 -1.09
CA VAL A 7 13.96 -0.50 0.13
C VAL A 7 14.15 -2.02 0.19
N ASP A 8 15.28 -2.44 0.76
CA ASP A 8 15.53 -3.84 1.11
C ASP A 8 14.81 -4.14 2.43
N PRO A 9 13.76 -5.00 2.44
CA PRO A 9 12.98 -5.27 3.64
C PRO A 9 13.82 -5.81 4.81
N GLU A 10 14.90 -6.54 4.53
CA GLU A 10 15.77 -7.11 5.55
C GLU A 10 16.51 -6.01 6.33
N LYS A 11 16.85 -4.91 5.64
CA LYS A 11 17.56 -3.75 6.21
C LYS A 11 16.67 -2.77 6.96
N VAL A 12 15.35 -2.92 6.90
CA VAL A 12 14.42 -2.07 7.65
C VAL A 12 14.52 -2.41 9.15
N ALA A 13 15.01 -1.50 9.98
CA ALA A 13 15.14 -1.75 11.42
C ALA A 13 13.80 -1.66 12.16
N ASP A 14 12.86 -0.86 11.64
CA ASP A 14 11.59 -0.57 12.28
C ASP A 14 10.61 -1.76 12.14
N PRO A 15 10.18 -2.39 13.26
CA PRO A 15 9.34 -3.58 13.22
C PRO A 15 7.94 -3.32 12.66
N GLU A 16 7.40 -2.12 12.86
CA GLU A 16 6.09 -1.74 12.34
C GLU A 16 6.12 -1.63 10.81
N ILE A 17 7.15 -0.98 10.28
CA ILE A 17 7.35 -0.85 8.83
C ILE A 17 7.61 -2.23 8.20
N LYS A 18 8.40 -3.09 8.85
CA LYS A 18 8.60 -4.48 8.43
C LYS A 18 7.27 -5.24 8.34
N ALA A 19 6.38 -5.06 9.32
CA ALA A 19 5.07 -5.69 9.32
C ALA A 19 4.19 -5.22 8.15
N TYR A 20 4.23 -3.93 7.80
CA TYR A 20 3.50 -3.42 6.62
C TYR A 20 4.03 -4.00 5.32
N LEU A 21 5.36 -4.09 5.16
CA LEU A 21 5.98 -4.68 3.97
C LEU A 21 5.65 -6.17 3.83
N GLU A 22 5.71 -6.93 4.93
CA GLU A 22 5.38 -8.35 4.93
C GLU A 22 3.89 -8.59 4.65
N ARG A 23 3.01 -7.76 5.23
CA ARG A 23 1.59 -7.83 4.94
C ARG A 23 1.31 -7.58 3.47
N ALA A 24 1.91 -6.55 2.88
CA ALA A 24 1.79 -6.25 1.46
C ALA A 24 2.28 -7.42 0.59
N ARG A 25 3.42 -8.03 0.94
CA ARG A 25 3.97 -9.22 0.26
C ARG A 25 3.00 -10.41 0.30
N ARG A 26 2.32 -10.63 1.43
CA ARG A 26 1.37 -11.74 1.63
C ARG A 26 0.03 -11.51 0.95
N GLU A 27 -0.52 -10.30 1.06
CA GLU A 27 -1.89 -9.97 0.61
C GLU A 27 -1.92 -9.41 -0.82
N GLY A 28 -0.77 -9.01 -1.37
CA GLY A 28 -0.66 -8.34 -2.67
C GLY A 28 -1.27 -6.94 -2.72
N THR A 29 -1.92 -6.50 -1.63
CA THR A 29 -2.66 -5.23 -1.54
C THR A 29 -2.44 -4.59 -0.16
N PRO A 30 -2.01 -3.31 -0.09
CA PRO A 30 -1.48 -2.50 -1.19
C PRO A 30 -0.26 -3.17 -1.84
N ARG A 31 -0.02 -2.87 -3.11
CA ARG A 31 1.05 -3.51 -3.91
C ARG A 31 2.41 -3.47 -3.18
N PRO A 32 3.14 -4.59 -3.08
CA PRO A 32 4.43 -4.67 -2.38
C PRO A 32 5.44 -3.62 -2.83
N GLU A 33 5.57 -3.41 -4.14
CA GLU A 33 6.54 -2.47 -4.73
C GLU A 33 6.20 -1.03 -4.35
N SER A 34 4.92 -0.65 -4.35
CA SER A 34 4.50 0.68 -3.91
C SER A 34 4.78 0.89 -2.42
N GLN A 35 4.61 -0.15 -1.59
CA GLN A 35 4.93 -0.06 -0.17
C GLN A 35 6.45 0.03 0.06
N ALA A 36 7.25 -0.69 -0.73
CA ALA A 36 8.71 -0.58 -0.69
C ALA A 36 9.21 0.83 -1.09
N VAL A 37 8.52 1.51 -2.01
CA VAL A 37 8.80 2.93 -2.31
C VAL A 37 8.42 3.83 -1.13
N ARG A 38 7.23 3.65 -0.54
CA ARG A 38 6.79 4.46 0.62
C ARG A 38 7.69 4.29 1.85
N ALA A 39 8.27 3.10 2.02
CA ALA A 39 9.13 2.78 3.15
C ALA A 39 10.44 3.57 3.20
N HIS A 40 10.84 4.28 2.14
CA HIS A 40 11.91 5.28 2.20
C HIS A 40 11.63 6.41 3.19
N VAL A 41 10.35 6.71 3.43
CA VAL A 41 9.92 7.75 4.36
C VAL A 41 8.96 7.13 5.39
N PRO A 42 9.43 6.83 6.62
CA PRO A 42 8.64 6.17 7.66
C PRO A 42 7.24 6.75 7.89
N ASN A 43 7.11 8.08 7.91
CA ASN A 43 5.83 8.74 8.12
C ASN A 43 4.86 8.54 6.95
N VAL A 44 5.36 8.40 5.72
CA VAL A 44 4.53 8.17 4.53
C VAL A 44 3.94 6.76 4.54
N ILE A 45 4.75 5.74 4.81
CA ILE A 45 4.23 4.36 4.86
C ILE A 45 3.25 4.15 6.02
N ARG A 46 3.48 4.77 7.18
CA ARG A 46 2.55 4.74 8.32
C ARG A 46 1.21 5.35 7.97
N ALA A 47 1.21 6.63 7.56
CA ALA A 47 -0.01 7.36 7.25
C ALA A 47 -0.83 6.65 6.16
N PHE A 48 -0.16 6.12 5.13
CA PHE A 48 -0.84 5.37 4.08
C PHE A 48 -1.41 4.03 4.57
N SER A 49 -0.64 3.26 5.34
CA SER A 49 -1.06 1.95 5.83
C SER A 49 -2.22 2.06 6.82
N GLU A 50 -2.21 3.08 7.69
CA GLU A 50 -3.31 3.36 8.61
C GLU A 50 -4.57 3.78 7.86
N ALA A 51 -4.47 4.74 6.93
CA ALA A 51 -5.61 5.15 6.12
C ALA A 51 -6.20 3.99 5.31
N TRP A 52 -5.35 3.12 4.73
CA TRP A 52 -5.78 1.92 4.02
C TRP A 52 -6.54 0.95 4.92
N GLU A 53 -6.04 0.67 6.13
CA GLU A 53 -6.72 -0.21 7.06
C GLU A 53 -8.09 0.35 7.45
N LEU A 54 -8.15 1.61 7.86
CA LEU A 54 -9.37 2.25 8.36
C LEU A 54 -10.46 2.39 7.29
N THR A 55 -10.08 2.67 6.05
CA THR A 55 -11.05 3.03 4.99
C THR A 55 -11.32 1.89 4.02
N PHE A 56 -10.28 1.14 3.65
CA PHE A 56 -10.38 0.13 2.62
C PHE A 56 -10.68 -1.25 3.21
N ARG A 57 -9.92 -1.68 4.21
CA ARG A 57 -10.09 -2.99 4.85
C ARG A 57 -11.25 -3.02 5.84
N GLN A 58 -11.36 -1.98 6.67
CA GLN A 58 -12.42 -1.80 7.66
C GLN A 58 -13.49 -0.83 7.15
N GLY A 59 -14.63 -0.74 7.84
CA GLY A 59 -15.70 0.22 7.55
C GLY A 59 -17.04 -0.47 7.25
N VAL A 60 -18.00 0.33 6.79
CA VAL A 60 -19.42 -0.09 6.68
C VAL A 60 -19.81 -0.68 5.31
N VAL A 61 -18.99 -0.44 4.30
CA VAL A 61 -19.24 -0.90 2.92
C VAL A 61 -18.57 -2.25 2.70
N ASP A 62 -19.26 -3.15 1.98
CA ASP A 62 -18.71 -4.45 1.60
C ASP A 62 -17.39 -4.30 0.81
N HIS A 63 -16.43 -5.18 1.09
CA HIS A 63 -15.10 -5.12 0.49
C HIS A 63 -15.14 -5.29 -1.04
N ALA A 64 -16.03 -6.13 -1.58
CA ALA A 64 -16.15 -6.32 -3.03
C ALA A 64 -16.60 -5.03 -3.73
N LEU A 65 -17.49 -4.26 -3.10
CA LEU A 65 -17.91 -2.96 -3.63
C LEU A 65 -16.76 -1.94 -3.59
N LYS A 66 -15.95 -1.93 -2.53
CA LYS A 66 -14.75 -1.07 -2.46
C LYS A 66 -13.73 -1.39 -3.54
N GLU A 67 -13.51 -2.68 -3.83
CA GLU A 67 -12.63 -3.12 -4.92
C GLU A 67 -13.16 -2.67 -6.29
N LEU A 68 -14.47 -2.77 -6.52
CA LEU A 68 -15.10 -2.26 -7.74
C LEU A 68 -14.88 -0.75 -7.90
N CYS A 69 -15.07 0.03 -6.82
CA CYS A 69 -14.78 1.46 -6.81
C CYS A 69 -13.31 1.75 -7.09
N ARG A 70 -12.38 1.00 -6.48
CA ARG A 70 -10.93 1.15 -6.68
C ARG A 70 -10.54 0.93 -8.14
N VAL A 71 -11.06 -0.13 -8.77
CA VAL A 71 -10.81 -0.42 -10.21
C VAL A 71 -11.40 0.67 -11.10
N TYR A 72 -12.62 1.12 -10.81
CA TYR A 72 -13.27 2.19 -11.58
C TYR A 72 -12.46 3.49 -11.53
N VAL A 73 -12.06 3.93 -10.33
CA VAL A 73 -11.24 5.13 -10.14
C VAL A 73 -9.91 4.98 -10.88
N SER A 74 -9.19 3.86 -10.71
CA SER A 74 -7.93 3.64 -11.43
C SER A 74 -8.08 3.75 -12.95
N LYS A 75 -9.13 3.17 -13.53
CA LYS A 75 -9.42 3.29 -14.97
C LYS A 75 -9.73 4.73 -15.38
N SER A 76 -10.48 5.48 -14.57
CA SER A 76 -10.88 6.86 -14.88
C SER A 76 -9.70 7.84 -14.97
N ILE A 77 -8.62 7.55 -14.25
CA ILE A 77 -7.39 8.37 -14.24
C ILE A 77 -6.24 7.73 -15.02
N GLN A 78 -6.50 6.66 -15.79
CA GLN A 78 -5.49 5.93 -16.56
C GLN A 78 -4.30 5.47 -15.67
N CYS A 79 -4.58 5.02 -14.46
CA CYS A 79 -3.58 4.43 -13.59
C CYS A 79 -3.26 3.01 -14.08
N GLU A 80 -2.08 2.84 -14.68
CA GLU A 80 -1.61 1.56 -15.25
C GLU A 80 -0.75 0.72 -14.28
N TYR A 81 -0.63 1.15 -13.02
CA TYR A 81 0.20 0.48 -12.00
C TYR A 81 -0.43 -0.75 -11.38
#